data_AF-A0A7X3RVZ0-F1
#
_entry.id   AF-A0A7X3RVZ0-F1
#
_cell.length_a   1.000
_cell.length_b   1.000
_cell.length_c   1.000
_cell.angle_alpha   90.00
_cell.angle_beta   90.00
_cell.angle_gamma   90.00
#
_symmetry.space_group_name_H-M   'P 1'
#
loop_
_entity.id
_entity.type
_entity.pdbx_description
1 polymer ?
#
loop_
_entity_poly.entity_id
_entity_poly.type
_entity_poly.pdbx_seq_one_letter_code
_entity_poly.pdbx_strand_id
1 'polypeptide(L)'
;MSEKIKIEIMDDGPLIVSDLELLEDGEGNGLAIKKKTALCRCGTSGNKPFCDGSHRGAGFKSSLPSGESSAPAKEGDAVIRSLKNGPYEVCGDIELCVEDDSGLSGDDPYYLCRCGASENKPFCDGSHKQIGFTD
;
A
#
# COMPACT_ATOMS: atom_id res chain seq x y z
N MET A 1 -23.20 7.85 7.12
CA MET A 1 -22.01 8.51 6.58
C MET A 1 -20.94 7.44 6.59
N SER A 2 -20.74 6.73 5.48
CA SER A 2 -19.75 5.65 5.43
C SER A 2 -18.38 6.32 5.32
N GLU A 3 -17.57 6.20 6.37
CA GLU A 3 -16.15 6.57 6.30
C GLU A 3 -15.50 5.57 5.33
N LYS A 4 -15.10 6.05 4.14
CA LYS A 4 -14.41 5.24 3.14
C LYS A 4 -12.91 5.30 3.40
N ILE A 5 -12.24 4.16 3.33
CA ILE A 5 -10.78 4.12 3.46
C ILE A 5 -10.16 4.76 2.22
N LYS A 6 -9.21 5.68 2.43
CA LYS A 6 -8.46 6.34 1.35
C LYS A 6 -6.97 6.02 1.46
N ILE A 7 -6.38 5.50 0.40
CA ILE A 7 -4.94 5.28 0.29
C ILE A 7 -4.36 6.36 -0.61
N GLU A 8 -3.57 7.25 -0.04
CA GLU A 8 -2.80 8.25 -0.77
C GLU A 8 -1.41 7.69 -1.11
N ILE A 9 -1.08 7.66 -2.40
CA ILE A 9 0.18 7.12 -2.91
C ILE A 9 1.06 8.30 -3.31
N MET A 10 2.16 8.50 -2.58
CA MET A 10 3.13 9.55 -2.89
C MET A 10 4.22 9.04 -3.85
N ASP A 11 4.69 9.93 -4.72
CA ASP A 11 5.84 9.74 -5.59
C ASP A 11 7.12 9.77 -4.72
N ASP A 12 8.01 8.82 -4.96
CA ASP A 12 9.21 8.55 -4.14
C ASP A 12 8.97 8.38 -2.62
N GLY A 13 7.70 8.24 -2.21
CA GLY A 13 7.27 8.29 -0.82
C GLY A 13 6.54 7.02 -0.33
N PRO A 14 6.19 6.98 0.97
CA PRO A 14 5.35 5.93 1.52
C PRO A 14 3.89 5.99 1.05
N LEU A 15 3.16 4.92 1.34
CA LEU A 15 1.72 4.82 1.14
C LEU A 15 1.02 5.35 2.39
N ILE A 16 0.15 6.34 2.26
CA ILE A 16 -0.57 6.93 3.38
C ILE A 16 -2.00 6.41 3.38
N VAL A 17 -2.31 5.53 4.34
CA VAL A 17 -3.67 5.01 4.51
C VAL A 17 -4.40 5.90 5.50
N SER A 18 -5.60 6.36 5.12
CA SER A 18 -6.51 7.13 5.94
C SER A 18 -7.81 6.35 6.16
N ASP A 19 -8.37 6.50 7.36
CA ASP A 19 -9.54 5.77 7.84
C ASP A 19 -9.33 4.25 8.09
N LEU A 20 -8.09 3.84 8.40
CA LEU A 20 -7.77 2.47 8.81
C LEU A 20 -7.36 2.44 10.28
N GLU A 21 -8.07 1.69 11.12
CA GLU A 21 -7.80 1.58 12.57
C GLU A 21 -7.14 0.24 12.96
N LEU A 22 -7.29 -0.78 12.11
CA LEU A 22 -6.74 -2.11 12.32
C LEU A 22 -6.01 -2.58 11.06
N LEU A 23 -4.72 -2.83 11.18
CA LEU A 23 -3.91 -3.44 10.13
C LEU A 23 -3.68 -4.90 10.48
N GLU A 24 -4.06 -5.85 9.64
CA GLU A 24 -3.73 -7.26 9.87
C GLU A 24 -2.35 -7.59 9.29
N ASP A 25 -1.62 -8.54 9.88
CA ASP A 25 -0.45 -9.14 9.24
C ASP A 25 -0.83 -10.44 8.50
N GLY A 26 0.05 -10.96 7.64
CA GLY A 26 -0.12 -12.26 6.98
C GLY A 26 -0.24 -13.44 7.94
N GLU A 27 0.12 -13.27 9.21
CA GLU A 27 -0.15 -14.23 10.29
C GLU A 27 -1.57 -14.12 10.90
N GLY A 28 -2.39 -13.15 10.48
CA GLY A 28 -3.74 -12.89 11.02
C GLY A 28 -3.74 -12.09 12.33
N ASN A 29 -2.62 -11.48 12.68
CA ASN A 29 -2.50 -10.63 13.86
C ASN A 29 -2.95 -9.20 13.51
N GLY A 30 -4.07 -8.77 14.09
CA GLY A 30 -4.53 -7.38 14.01
C GLY A 30 -3.67 -6.44 14.86
N LEU A 31 -2.99 -5.51 14.21
CA LEU A 31 -2.22 -4.44 14.81
C LEU A 31 -3.07 -3.17 14.86
N ALA A 32 -3.35 -2.68 16.07
CA ALA A 32 -4.04 -1.42 16.27
C ALA A 32 -3.17 -0.25 15.79
N ILE A 33 -3.65 0.46 14.79
CA ILE A 33 -2.97 1.62 14.20
C ILE A 33 -3.84 2.87 14.32
N LYS A 34 -3.27 4.02 14.00
CA LYS A 34 -4.05 5.27 13.92
C LYS A 34 -4.83 5.29 12.61
N LYS A 35 -6.01 5.95 12.63
CA LYS A 35 -6.83 6.25 11.44
C LYS A 35 -6.00 6.68 10.23
N LYS A 36 -4.92 7.45 10.44
CA LYS A 36 -3.96 7.79 9.38
C LYS A 36 -2.58 7.20 9.68
N THR A 37 -2.07 6.32 8.82
CA THR A 37 -0.75 5.70 8.96
C THR A 37 0.04 5.72 7.66
N ALA A 38 1.37 5.68 7.76
CA ALA A 38 2.29 5.63 6.63
C ALA A 38 2.93 4.25 6.52
N LEU A 39 2.60 3.51 5.47
CA LEU A 39 3.15 2.20 5.17
C LEU A 39 4.40 2.31 4.30
N CYS A 40 5.41 1.52 4.64
CA CYS A 40 6.66 1.47 3.90
C CYS A 40 6.43 0.86 2.52
N ARG A 41 6.92 1.51 1.47
CA ARG A 41 6.86 1.05 0.07
C ARG A 41 8.23 0.73 -0.54
N CYS A 42 9.29 1.21 0.12
CA CYS A 42 10.67 1.09 -0.35
C CYS A 42 11.38 -0.18 0.14
N GLY A 43 10.79 -0.93 1.08
CA GLY A 43 11.39 -2.14 1.65
C GLY A 43 12.59 -1.93 2.59
N THR A 44 13.06 -0.70 2.77
CA THR A 44 14.25 -0.36 3.58
C THR A 44 13.94 0.26 4.94
N SER A 45 12.66 0.42 5.31
CA SER A 45 12.30 0.94 6.64
C SER A 45 12.83 0.02 7.74
N GLY A 46 13.26 0.59 8.88
CA GLY A 46 13.62 -0.17 10.07
C GLY A 46 12.42 -0.49 10.97
N ASN A 47 11.29 0.18 10.74
CA ASN A 47 10.07 0.07 11.55
C ASN A 47 8.91 -0.53 10.75
N LYS A 48 9.23 -1.50 9.88
CA LYS A 48 8.24 -2.13 8.99
C LYS A 48 7.13 -2.79 9.84
N PRO A 49 5.87 -2.73 9.38
CA PRO A 49 5.37 -2.28 8.07
C PRO A 49 5.29 -0.75 7.89
N PHE A 50 5.64 0.05 8.91
CA PHE A 50 5.56 1.51 8.85
C PHE A 50 6.77 2.15 8.16
N CYS A 51 6.58 3.33 7.60
CA CYS A 51 7.65 4.13 7.02
C CYS A 51 8.34 5.02 8.05
N ASP A 52 9.66 4.88 8.18
CA ASP A 52 10.50 5.68 9.09
C ASP A 52 11.30 6.80 8.37
N GLY A 53 11.05 7.03 7.08
CA GLY A 53 11.80 8.01 6.27
C GLY A 53 13.04 7.45 5.55
N SER A 54 13.34 6.16 5.73
CA SER A 54 14.48 5.48 5.08
C SER A 54 14.44 5.51 3.55
N HIS A 55 13.26 5.74 2.94
CA HIS A 55 13.09 5.88 1.49
C HIS A 55 13.96 6.99 0.89
N ARG A 56 14.17 8.09 1.62
CA ARG A 56 15.04 9.21 1.18
C ARG A 56 16.51 8.80 1.08
N GLY A 57 17.00 8.05 2.07
CA GLY A 57 18.37 7.54 2.08
C GLY A 57 18.60 6.42 1.07
N ALA A 58 17.57 5.62 0.79
CA ALA A 58 17.63 4.54 -0.18
C ALA A 58 17.55 5.01 -1.64
N GLY A 59 17.22 6.28 -1.89
CA GLY A 59 16.99 6.79 -3.25
C GLY A 59 15.84 6.06 -3.94
N PHE A 60 14.78 5.71 -3.18
CA PHE A 60 13.63 5.00 -3.72
C PHE A 60 13.00 5.83 -4.84
N LYS A 61 13.01 5.28 -6.05
CA LYS A 61 12.35 5.88 -7.21
C LYS A 61 11.12 5.11 -7.62
N SER A 62 10.00 5.81 -7.73
CA SER A 62 8.79 5.18 -8.22
C SER A 62 7.92 6.10 -9.04
N SER A 63 8.03 5.99 -10.36
CA SER A 63 7.07 6.59 -11.27
C SER A 63 5.74 5.85 -11.18
N LEU A 64 4.69 6.56 -10.78
CA LEU A 64 3.32 6.05 -10.81
C LEU A 64 2.73 6.17 -12.22
N PRO A 65 2.00 5.18 -12.71
CA PRO A 65 1.26 5.29 -13.96
C PRO A 65 0.08 6.24 -13.77
N SER A 66 -0.15 7.12 -14.73
CA SER A 66 -1.38 7.90 -14.86
C SER A 66 -2.51 6.95 -15.31
N GLY A 67 -3.15 6.28 -14.35
CA GLY A 67 -4.30 5.41 -14.59
C GLY A 67 -5.61 6.14 -14.28
N GLU A 68 -6.63 5.91 -15.11
CA GLU A 68 -7.98 6.46 -14.91
C GLU A 68 -8.73 5.70 -13.80
N SER A 69 -9.49 6.45 -12.99
CA SER A 69 -10.14 5.96 -11.77
C SER A 69 -11.48 5.29 -12.05
N SER A 70 -11.64 4.08 -11.57
CA SER A 70 -12.90 3.39 -11.30
C SER A 70 -12.59 2.29 -10.29
N ALA A 71 -12.22 2.67 -9.06
CA ALA A 71 -12.17 1.71 -7.96
C ALA A 71 -13.58 1.08 -7.82
N PRO A 72 -13.71 -0.26 -7.80
CA PRO A 72 -15.00 -0.88 -7.62
C PRO A 72 -15.47 -0.54 -6.21
N ALA A 73 -16.55 0.25 -6.11
CA ALA A 73 -17.20 0.50 -4.84
C ALA A 73 -17.95 -0.77 -4.41
N LYS A 74 -17.24 -1.71 -3.78
CA LYS A 74 -17.84 -2.94 -3.26
C LYS A 74 -18.20 -2.73 -1.79
N GLU A 75 -19.48 -2.89 -1.46
CA GLU A 75 -19.94 -2.90 -0.06
C GLU A 75 -19.28 -4.05 0.72
N GLY A 76 -18.39 -3.72 1.65
CA GLY A 76 -17.66 -4.67 2.48
C GLY A 76 -16.72 -3.99 3.47
N ASP A 77 -16.32 -4.71 4.52
CA ASP A 77 -15.34 -4.23 5.50
C ASP A 77 -13.98 -4.09 4.82
N ALA A 78 -13.44 -2.87 4.80
CA ALA A 78 -12.20 -2.58 4.11
C ALA A 78 -11.01 -2.99 5.00
N VAL A 79 -10.30 -4.03 4.57
CA VAL A 79 -9.24 -4.68 5.36
C VAL A 79 -7.92 -4.61 4.59
N ILE A 80 -6.87 -4.18 5.29
CA ILE A 80 -5.51 -4.10 4.77
C ILE A 80 -4.61 -5.05 5.55
N ARG A 81 -3.95 -5.95 4.82
CA ARG A 81 -3.07 -6.99 5.34
C ARG A 81 -1.63 -6.79 4.88
N SER A 82 -0.68 -6.75 5.81
CA SER A 82 0.75 -6.79 5.49
C SER A 82 1.21 -8.23 5.34
N LEU A 83 1.46 -8.70 4.12
CA LEU A 83 2.02 -10.04 3.93
C LEU A 83 3.52 -10.04 4.24
N LYS A 84 3.95 -10.95 5.12
CA LYS A 84 5.36 -11.18 5.43
C LYS A 84 6.12 -11.60 4.17
N ASN A 85 7.24 -10.95 3.88
CA ASN A 85 8.00 -11.12 2.62
C ASN A 85 7.17 -10.85 1.35
N GLY A 86 6.04 -10.16 1.49
CA GLY A 86 5.06 -9.95 0.43
C GLY A 86 4.57 -8.50 0.33
N PRO A 87 3.64 -8.27 -0.62
CA PRO A 87 2.96 -6.99 -0.79
C PRO A 87 1.88 -6.75 0.29
N TYR A 88 1.28 -5.56 0.29
CA TYR A 88 0.08 -5.30 1.08
C TYR A 88 -1.14 -5.81 0.32
N GLU A 89 -1.91 -6.70 0.92
CA GLU A 89 -3.21 -7.15 0.41
C GLU A 89 -4.27 -6.15 0.89
N VAL A 90 -5.06 -5.62 -0.04
CA VAL A 90 -6.11 -4.65 0.24
C VAL A 90 -7.41 -5.20 -0.31
N CYS A 91 -8.42 -5.33 0.55
CA CYS A 91 -9.72 -5.89 0.22
C CYS A 91 -10.84 -4.97 0.71
N GLY A 92 -11.89 -4.74 -0.09
CA GLY A 92 -13.05 -3.91 0.25
C GLY A 92 -13.12 -2.54 -0.48
N ASP A 93 -13.98 -1.64 0.01
CA ASP A 93 -14.21 -0.29 -0.55
C ASP A 93 -13.08 0.68 -0.16
N ILE A 94 -12.00 0.71 -0.95
CA ILE A 94 -10.87 1.63 -0.74
C ILE A 94 -10.66 2.52 -1.95
N GLU A 95 -10.55 3.83 -1.71
CA GLU A 95 -10.17 4.81 -2.72
C GLU A 95 -8.65 4.98 -2.80
N LEU A 96 -8.06 4.66 -3.95
CA LEU A 96 -6.66 4.94 -4.25
C LEU A 96 -6.55 6.34 -4.86
N CYS A 97 -5.93 7.26 -4.13
CA CYS A 97 -5.61 8.60 -4.60
C CYS A 97 -4.10 8.69 -4.82
N VAL A 98 -3.63 9.18 -5.95
CA VAL A 98 -2.22 9.55 -6.12
C VAL A 98 -2.09 11.07 -6.05
N GLU A 99 -0.89 11.59 -5.82
CA GLU A 99 -0.66 13.05 -5.75
C GLU A 99 -0.99 13.81 -7.05
N ASP A 100 -0.98 13.12 -8.18
CA ASP A 100 -1.29 13.64 -9.52
C ASP A 100 -2.80 13.69 -9.82
N ASP A 101 -3.66 13.55 -8.79
CA ASP A 101 -5.14 13.47 -8.91
C ASP A 101 -5.65 12.28 -9.77
N SER A 102 -4.76 11.41 -10.23
CA SER A 102 -5.07 10.18 -10.97
C SER A 102 -5.43 9.05 -10.00
N GLY A 103 -6.72 8.76 -9.80
CA GLY A 103 -7.11 7.61 -8.98
C GLY A 103 -6.91 6.28 -9.71
N LEU A 104 -6.46 5.26 -8.99
CA LEU A 104 -6.15 3.95 -9.58
C LEU A 104 -7.29 2.95 -9.38
N SER A 105 -7.46 2.07 -10.36
CA SER A 105 -8.44 0.98 -10.32
C SER A 105 -7.70 -0.34 -10.10
N GLY A 106 -8.08 -1.11 -9.09
CA GLY A 106 -7.57 -2.46 -8.85
C GLY A 106 -8.72 -3.46 -8.74
N ASP A 107 -8.53 -4.67 -9.26
CA ASP A 107 -9.44 -5.79 -9.00
C ASP A 107 -9.31 -6.21 -7.53
N ASP A 108 -10.36 -6.00 -6.74
CA ASP A 108 -10.45 -6.43 -5.34
C ASP A 108 -10.46 -7.98 -5.22
N PRO A 109 -9.58 -8.59 -4.41
CA PRO A 109 -8.50 -7.96 -3.62
C PRO A 109 -7.26 -7.61 -4.46
N TYR A 110 -6.70 -6.43 -4.26
CA TYR A 110 -5.50 -5.95 -4.97
C TYR A 110 -4.27 -5.92 -4.06
N TYR A 111 -3.09 -5.95 -4.67
CA TYR A 111 -1.81 -6.05 -3.96
C TYR A 111 -0.91 -4.86 -4.23
N LEU A 112 -0.56 -4.09 -3.19
CA LEU A 112 0.35 -2.96 -3.29
C LEU A 112 1.80 -3.38 -3.04
N CYS A 113 2.70 -2.96 -3.91
CA CYS A 113 4.12 -3.26 -3.82
C CYS A 113 4.72 -2.66 -2.55
N ARG A 114 5.35 -3.51 -1.73
CA ARG A 114 6.08 -3.10 -0.52
C ARG A 114 7.60 -3.09 -0.68
N CYS A 115 8.10 -3.83 -1.66
CA CYS A 115 9.51 -4.12 -1.85
C CYS A 115 10.26 -3.07 -2.69
N GLY A 116 9.54 -2.17 -3.35
CA GLY A 116 10.11 -1.14 -4.23
C GLY A 116 10.69 -1.64 -5.57
N ALA A 117 10.69 -2.94 -5.85
CA ALA A 117 11.22 -3.53 -7.08
C ALA A 117 10.18 -3.78 -8.19
N SER A 118 8.89 -3.57 -7.91
CA SER A 118 7.84 -3.76 -8.93
C SER A 118 8.05 -2.83 -10.13
N GLU A 119 7.84 -3.34 -11.34
CA GLU A 119 7.79 -2.52 -12.56
C GLU A 119 6.41 -1.89 -12.75
N ASN A 120 5.38 -2.49 -12.16
CA ASN A 120 3.98 -2.04 -12.23
C ASN A 120 3.55 -1.31 -10.95
N LYS A 121 4.44 -0.49 -10.39
CA LYS A 121 4.15 0.31 -9.18
C LYS A 121 2.93 1.18 -9.45
N PRO A 122 2.02 1.38 -8.48
CA PRO A 122 2.12 0.96 -7.08
C PRO A 122 1.69 -0.49 -6.81
N PHE A 123 1.25 -1.22 -7.82
CA PHE A 123 0.84 -2.62 -7.70
C PHE A 123 2.04 -3.58 -7.64
N CYS A 124 1.81 -4.76 -7.09
CA CYS A 124 2.81 -5.80 -7.00
C CYS A 124 2.74 -6.76 -8.20
N ASP A 125 3.84 -6.88 -8.95
CA ASP A 125 3.97 -7.80 -10.09
C ASP A 125 4.67 -9.13 -9.73
N GLY A 126 4.95 -9.37 -8.44
CA GLY A 126 5.70 -10.54 -7.99
C GLY A 126 7.22 -10.36 -7.93
N SER A 127 7.75 -9.20 -8.32
CA SER A 127 9.19 -8.87 -8.27
C SER A 127 9.81 -9.04 -6.89
N HIS A 128 9.01 -8.93 -5.81
CA HIS A 128 9.44 -9.18 -4.42
C HIS A 128 10.07 -10.58 -4.24
N LYS A 129 9.58 -11.59 -4.96
CA LYS A 129 10.16 -12.95 -4.91
C LYS A 129 11.50 -13.02 -5.63
N GLN A 130 11.66 -12.25 -6.71
CA GLN A 130 12.88 -12.26 -7.52
C GLN A 130 14.04 -11.59 -6.80
N ILE A 131 13.77 -10.49 -6.08
CA ILE A 131 14.80 -9.80 -5.29
C ILE A 131 15.02 -10.42 -3.89
N GLY A 132 14.27 -11.47 -3.54
CA GLY A 132 14.34 -12.08 -2.21
C GLY A 132 13.96 -11.12 -1.09
N PHE A 133 12.96 -10.26 -1.33
CA PHE A 133 12.52 -9.26 -0.36
C PHE A 133 12.16 -9.94 0.96
N THR A 134 12.86 -9.53 2.01
CA THR A 134 12.64 -10.03 3.37
C THR A 134 12.39 -8.84 4.28
N ASP A 135 11.34 -8.96 5.08
CA ASP A 135 10.81 -7.93 5.97
C ASP A 135 11.12 -8.23 7.43
#